data_AF-D0N573-F1
#
_entry.id   AF-D0N573-F1
#
_cell.length_a   1.000
_cell.length_b   1.000
_cell.length_c   1.000
_cell.angle_alpha   90.00
_cell.angle_beta   90.00
_cell.angle_gamma   90.00
#
_symmetry.space_group_name_H-M   'P 1'
#
loop_
_entity.id
_entity.type
_entity.pdbx_description
1 polymer ?
#
loop_
_entity_poly.entity_id
_entity_poly.type
_entity_poly.pdbx_seq_one_letter_code
_entity_poly.pdbx_strand_id
1 'polypeptide(L)'
;MDSETPDDRPHQRPHTNPQGTRWDATQMSQLLAQTVQIQQQILQAQSRPRRTRKKLDFPRHEGSIDDDLELWIFSTERYYAEFQAEMHENSLSFKDRIFANLGVDAQAWYRYVKISHGTSPLTWQVFKEHIRSRVS
;
A
#
# COMPACT_ATOMS: atom_id res chain seq x y z
N MET A 1 -72.34 -24.60 53.66
CA MET A 1 -71.32 -25.61 53.32
C MET A 1 -70.51 -25.05 52.17
N ASP A 2 -69.40 -25.68 51.83
CA ASP A 2 -68.53 -25.36 50.68
C ASP A 2 -67.36 -24.43 51.03
N SER A 3 -66.33 -25.02 51.67
CA SER A 3 -64.98 -24.49 51.66
C SER A 3 -64.15 -25.37 50.73
N GLU A 4 -63.90 -24.84 49.55
CA GLU A 4 -63.12 -25.41 48.46
C GLU A 4 -61.67 -25.69 48.92
N THR A 5 -61.27 -26.95 48.79
CA THR A 5 -59.90 -27.43 48.97
C THR A 5 -58.98 -26.82 47.90
N PRO A 6 -57.82 -26.23 48.23
CA PRO A 6 -56.90 -25.76 47.20
C PRO A 6 -56.25 -26.95 46.48
N ASP A 7 -56.47 -27.04 45.17
CA ASP A 7 -55.89 -28.01 44.24
C ASP A 7 -54.37 -27.79 44.12
N ASP A 8 -53.59 -28.72 44.70
CA ASP A 8 -52.13 -28.75 44.66
C ASP A 8 -51.69 -29.40 43.34
N ARG A 9 -51.64 -28.59 42.26
CA ARG A 9 -51.03 -29.00 40.98
C ARG A 9 -49.64 -28.37 40.85
N PRO A 10 -48.57 -29.16 40.67
CA PRO A 10 -47.28 -28.61 40.32
C PRO A 10 -47.34 -28.13 38.86
N HIS A 11 -47.39 -26.81 38.67
CA HIS A 11 -47.16 -26.21 37.36
C HIS A 11 -45.76 -26.60 36.89
N GLN A 12 -45.69 -27.50 35.92
CA GLN A 12 -44.48 -27.73 35.14
C GLN A 12 -44.06 -26.38 34.55
N ARG A 13 -42.90 -25.88 35.00
CA ARG A 13 -42.24 -24.75 34.34
C ARG A 13 -41.96 -25.17 32.90
N PRO A 14 -42.15 -24.28 31.89
CA PRO A 14 -41.65 -24.58 30.57
C PRO A 14 -40.14 -24.75 30.68
N HIS A 15 -39.65 -25.93 30.33
CA HIS A 15 -38.23 -26.14 30.07
C HIS A 15 -37.89 -25.30 28.83
N THR A 16 -37.54 -24.03 29.03
CA THR A 16 -36.94 -23.23 27.97
C THR A 16 -35.55 -23.82 27.76
N ASN A 17 -35.41 -24.60 26.69
CA ASN A 17 -34.14 -25.19 26.28
C ASN A 17 -33.18 -24.05 25.90
N PRO A 18 -32.18 -23.69 26.74
CA PRO A 18 -31.36 -22.50 26.49
C PRO A 18 -30.34 -22.76 25.36
N GLN A 19 -30.25 -23.99 24.85
CA GLN A 19 -29.28 -24.38 23.84
C GLN A 19 -29.63 -23.82 22.46
N GLY A 20 -30.92 -23.80 22.07
CA GLY A 20 -31.32 -23.28 20.75
C GLY A 20 -30.93 -21.82 20.55
N THR A 21 -31.28 -20.97 21.53
CA THR A 21 -30.97 -19.53 21.48
C THR A 21 -29.48 -19.24 21.69
N ARG A 22 -28.76 -20.10 22.42
CA ARG A 22 -27.31 -19.93 22.64
C ARG A 22 -26.54 -20.12 21.34
N TRP A 23 -26.93 -21.05 20.46
CA TRP A 23 -26.25 -21.24 19.17
C TRP A 23 -26.40 -20.01 18.27
N ASP A 24 -27.61 -19.46 18.20
CA ASP A 24 -27.89 -18.23 17.43
C ASP A 24 -27.11 -17.03 18.00
N ALA A 25 -27.10 -16.87 19.32
CA ALA A 25 -26.37 -15.79 19.98
C ALA A 25 -24.85 -15.92 19.78
N THR A 26 -24.33 -17.14 19.80
CA THR A 26 -22.89 -17.41 19.62
C THR A 26 -22.48 -17.15 18.17
N GLN A 27 -23.27 -17.58 17.19
CA GLN A 27 -23.02 -17.27 15.77
C GLN A 27 -23.08 -15.77 15.48
N MET A 28 -24.09 -15.06 15.99
CA MET A 28 -24.20 -13.62 15.80
C MET A 28 -23.04 -12.87 16.46
N SER A 29 -22.61 -13.29 17.65
CA SER A 29 -21.45 -12.71 18.33
C SER A 29 -20.16 -12.88 17.54
N GLN A 30 -19.95 -14.06 16.93
CA GLN A 30 -18.80 -14.31 16.07
C GLN A 30 -18.81 -13.44 14.81
N LEU A 31 -19.98 -13.28 14.17
CA LEU A 31 -20.12 -12.43 12.99
C LEU A 31 -19.84 -10.96 13.31
N LEU A 32 -20.38 -10.46 14.42
CA LEU A 32 -20.11 -9.11 14.91
C LEU A 32 -18.63 -8.89 15.21
N ALA A 33 -17.99 -9.85 15.90
CA ALA A 33 -16.56 -9.78 16.19
C ALA A 33 -15.71 -9.71 14.91
N GLN A 34 -16.05 -10.52 13.90
CA GLN A 34 -15.39 -10.51 12.60
C GLN A 34 -15.58 -9.16 11.88
N THR A 35 -16.80 -8.60 11.96
CA THR A 35 -17.13 -7.31 11.35
C THR A 35 -16.37 -6.17 12.01
N VAL A 36 -16.23 -6.20 13.34
CA VAL A 36 -15.43 -5.22 14.10
C VAL A 36 -13.95 -5.33 13.75
N GLN A 37 -13.41 -6.54 13.60
CA GLN A 37 -12.02 -6.72 13.15
C GLN A 37 -11.79 -6.14 11.75
N ILE A 38 -12.69 -6.39 10.80
CA ILE A 38 -12.59 -5.84 9.44
C ILE A 38 -12.65 -4.31 9.48
N GLN A 39 -13.58 -3.72 10.24
CA GLN A 39 -13.66 -2.28 10.39
C GLN A 39 -12.38 -1.69 11.00
N GLN A 40 -11.80 -2.35 12.02
CA GLN A 40 -10.52 -1.92 12.59
C GLN A 40 -9.38 -2.00 11.58
N GLN A 41 -9.30 -3.07 10.77
CA GLN A 41 -8.32 -3.18 9.71
C GLN A 41 -8.47 -2.08 8.65
N ILE A 42 -9.71 -1.75 8.26
CA ILE A 42 -9.99 -0.66 7.32
C ILE A 42 -9.58 0.70 7.92
N LEU A 43 -9.91 0.96 9.18
CA LEU A 43 -9.53 2.19 9.86
C LEU A 43 -8.01 2.30 10.01
N GLN A 44 -7.31 1.21 10.33
CA GLN A 44 -5.83 1.16 10.37
C GLN A 44 -5.21 1.34 8.97
N ALA A 45 -5.84 0.79 7.93
CA ALA A 45 -5.41 0.98 6.54
C ALA A 45 -5.66 2.40 6.02
N GLN A 46 -6.67 3.11 6.55
CA GLN A 46 -6.95 4.51 6.23
C GLN A 46 -6.15 5.50 7.09
N SER A 47 -5.78 5.13 8.32
CA SER A 47 -4.91 5.93 9.19
C SER A 47 -3.43 5.77 8.85
N ARG A 48 -3.05 4.68 8.17
CA ARG A 48 -1.84 4.69 7.35
C ARG A 48 -2.02 5.84 6.36
N PRO A 49 -1.10 6.81 6.31
CA PRO A 49 -1.17 7.84 5.31
C PRO A 49 -1.25 7.14 3.97
N ARG A 50 -2.41 7.23 3.28
CA ARG A 50 -2.42 7.05 1.83
C ARG A 50 -1.36 8.04 1.38
N ARG A 51 -0.26 7.53 0.83
CA ARG A 51 0.78 8.36 0.22
C ARG A 51 0.18 8.99 -1.04
N THR A 52 -0.83 9.84 -0.89
CA THR A 52 -1.28 10.78 -1.90
C THR A 52 -0.16 11.81 -1.97
N ARG A 53 0.92 11.43 -2.64
CA ARG A 53 1.95 12.36 -3.04
C ARG A 53 1.22 13.40 -3.88
N LYS A 54 1.24 14.63 -3.39
CA LYS A 54 0.76 15.77 -4.15
C LYS A 54 1.48 15.70 -5.50
N LYS A 55 0.69 15.80 -6.56
CA LYS A 55 1.13 16.01 -7.95
C LYS A 55 1.77 17.40 -8.07
N LEU A 56 2.70 17.75 -7.18
CA LEU A 56 3.63 18.83 -7.39
C LEU A 56 4.80 18.19 -8.11
N ASP A 57 4.81 18.36 -9.43
CA ASP A 57 6.01 18.45 -10.26
C ASP A 57 7.15 17.50 -9.85
N PHE A 58 6.92 16.18 -9.96
CA PHE A 58 7.36 15.58 -11.21
C PHE A 58 8.74 16.03 -11.74
N PRO A 59 9.91 15.98 -11.06
CA PRO A 59 11.15 16.47 -11.68
C PRO A 59 11.40 15.70 -12.97
N ARG A 60 11.17 16.36 -14.11
CA ARG A 60 11.31 15.78 -15.45
C ARG A 60 12.60 16.29 -16.05
N HIS A 61 13.36 15.38 -16.66
CA HIS A 61 14.54 15.75 -17.43
C HIS A 61 14.26 15.45 -18.88
N GLU A 62 14.20 16.47 -19.73
CA GLU A 62 13.85 16.29 -21.13
C GLU A 62 14.98 15.57 -21.88
N GLY A 63 16.21 15.72 -21.38
CA GLY A 63 17.42 15.26 -22.04
C GLY A 63 18.10 16.37 -22.83
N SER A 64 17.72 17.62 -22.59
CA SER A 64 18.41 18.79 -23.15
C SER A 64 19.73 19.03 -22.43
N ILE A 65 20.72 19.57 -23.13
CA ILE A 65 21.98 20.04 -22.54
C ILE A 65 21.79 21.30 -21.68
N ASP A 66 20.71 22.06 -21.94
CA ASP A 66 20.33 23.23 -21.16
C ASP A 66 19.61 22.87 -19.86
N ASP A 67 19.19 21.60 -19.70
CA ASP A 67 18.60 21.13 -18.44
C ASP A 67 19.71 21.02 -17.39
N ASP A 68 19.52 21.64 -16.23
CA ASP A 68 20.43 21.46 -15.09
C ASP A 68 20.30 20.02 -14.55
N LEU A 69 21.16 19.15 -15.08
CA LEU A 69 21.17 17.73 -14.75
C LEU A 69 21.42 17.50 -13.26
N GLU A 70 22.32 18.27 -12.64
CA GLU A 70 22.64 18.09 -11.23
C GLU A 70 21.47 18.53 -10.34
N LEU A 71 20.78 19.62 -10.71
CA LEU A 71 19.55 20.02 -10.03
C LEU A 71 18.43 18.98 -10.19
N TRP A 72 18.30 18.36 -11.36
CA TRP A 72 17.34 17.29 -11.58
C TRP A 72 17.66 16.04 -10.77
N ILE A 73 18.91 15.60 -10.75
CA ILE A 73 19.38 14.47 -9.92
C ILE A 73 19.09 14.75 -8.45
N PHE A 74 19.47 15.93 -7.95
CA PHE A 74 19.23 16.34 -6.56
C PHE A 74 17.74 16.35 -6.22
N SER A 75 16.91 16.92 -7.09
CA SER A 75 15.46 16.99 -6.90
C SER A 75 14.82 15.60 -6.91
N THR A 76 15.31 14.69 -7.75
CA THR A 76 14.86 13.30 -7.84
C THR A 76 15.23 12.51 -6.58
N GLU A 77 16.46 12.63 -6.09
CA GLU A 77 16.90 12.00 -4.84
C GLU A 77 16.12 12.52 -3.64
N ARG A 78 15.92 13.84 -3.57
CA ARG A 78 15.10 14.47 -2.53
C ARG A 78 13.65 14.00 -2.60
N TYR A 79 13.10 13.89 -3.80
CA TYR A 79 11.76 13.38 -4.00
C TYR A 79 11.64 11.97 -3.44
N TYR A 80 12.55 11.07 -3.79
CA TYR A 80 12.56 9.67 -3.34
C TYR A 80 13.29 9.41 -2.01
N ALA A 81 13.58 10.44 -1.21
CA ALA A 81 14.32 10.29 0.04
C ALA A 81 13.67 9.30 1.04
N GLU A 82 12.34 9.17 1.01
CA GLU A 82 11.61 8.19 1.84
C GLU A 82 11.71 6.73 1.33
N PHE A 83 12.30 6.54 0.15
CA PHE A 83 12.40 5.27 -0.59
C PHE A 83 13.86 4.92 -0.89
N GLN A 84 14.82 5.44 -0.12
CA GLN A 84 16.26 5.26 -0.33
C GLN A 84 16.66 3.78 -0.50
N ALA A 85 16.06 2.87 0.29
CA ALA A 85 16.28 1.44 0.13
C ALA A 85 15.90 0.95 -1.28
N GLU A 86 14.76 1.37 -1.84
CA GLU A 86 14.33 1.02 -3.20
C GLU A 86 15.19 1.69 -4.29
N MET A 87 15.82 2.84 -4.00
CA MET A 87 16.73 3.51 -4.94
C MET A 87 18.09 2.80 -5.06
N HIS A 88 18.59 2.28 -3.93
CA HIS A 88 19.88 1.61 -3.86
C HIS A 88 19.77 0.12 -4.20
N GLU A 89 18.66 -0.52 -3.84
CA GLU A 89 18.38 -1.86 -4.28
C GLU A 89 18.06 -1.87 -5.78
N ASN A 90 18.46 -2.94 -6.47
CA ASN A 90 18.16 -3.16 -7.87
C ASN A 90 16.70 -3.52 -8.13
N SER A 91 15.79 -2.81 -7.46
CA SER A 91 14.38 -3.00 -7.61
C SER A 91 13.95 -2.58 -9.01
N LEU A 92 13.25 -3.47 -9.68
CA LEU A 92 12.57 -3.19 -10.95
C LEU A 92 11.65 -1.96 -10.81
N SER A 93 11.05 -1.76 -9.63
CA SER A 93 10.13 -0.65 -9.36
C SER A 93 10.79 0.71 -9.49
N PHE A 94 12.07 0.85 -9.16
CA PHE A 94 12.75 2.13 -9.17
C PHE A 94 13.18 2.53 -10.58
N LYS A 95 13.68 1.58 -11.37
CA LYS A 95 14.04 1.78 -12.79
C LYS A 95 12.85 2.26 -13.61
N ASP A 96 11.70 1.61 -13.43
CA ASP A 96 10.47 1.96 -14.15
C ASP A 96 9.97 3.36 -13.75
N ARG A 97 10.14 3.72 -12.47
CA ARG A 97 9.83 5.06 -11.97
C ARG A 97 10.73 6.11 -12.60
N ILE A 98 12.05 5.94 -12.56
CA ILE A 98 12.99 6.89 -13.17
C ILE A 98 12.76 7.03 -14.68
N PHE A 99 12.53 5.92 -15.38
CA PHE A 99 12.23 5.93 -16.81
C PHE A 99 11.01 6.80 -17.14
N ALA A 100 9.94 6.72 -16.33
CA ALA A 100 8.73 7.53 -16.52
C ALA A 100 8.97 9.05 -16.38
N ASN A 101 10.09 9.44 -15.78
CA ASN A 101 10.45 10.83 -15.50
C ASN A 101 11.39 11.44 -16.54
N LEU A 102 11.81 10.64 -17.51
CA LEU A 102 12.65 11.08 -18.61
C LEU A 102 11.78 11.59 -19.77
N GLY A 103 12.27 12.62 -20.45
CA GLY A 103 11.77 13.07 -21.75
C GLY A 103 11.99 12.03 -22.83
N VAL A 104 11.38 12.24 -23.99
CA VAL A 104 11.35 11.23 -25.07
C VAL A 104 12.78 10.88 -25.52
N ASP A 105 13.65 11.88 -25.64
CA ASP A 105 15.03 11.69 -26.06
C ASP A 105 15.86 10.96 -24.99
N ALA A 106 15.68 11.33 -23.72
CA ALA A 106 16.31 10.63 -22.60
C ALA A 106 15.83 9.19 -22.41
N GLN A 107 14.55 8.92 -22.70
CA GLN A 107 14.03 7.55 -22.72
C GLN A 107 14.66 6.70 -23.83
N ALA A 108 14.84 7.25 -25.03
CA ALA A 108 15.47 6.54 -26.14
C ALA A 108 16.92 6.15 -25.80
N TRP A 109 17.69 7.09 -25.25
CA TRP A 109 19.03 6.84 -24.74
C TRP A 109 19.06 5.80 -23.62
N TYR A 110 18.15 5.90 -22.64
CA TYR A 110 18.10 4.95 -21.52
C TYR A 110 17.88 3.51 -22.00
N ARG A 111 17.05 3.30 -23.04
CA ARG A 111 16.87 1.97 -23.65
C ARG A 111 18.18 1.43 -24.24
N TYR A 112 18.97 2.28 -24.90
CA TYR A 112 20.29 1.88 -25.41
C TYR A 112 21.25 1.49 -24.28
N VAL A 113 21.33 2.30 -23.22
CA VAL A 113 22.13 1.99 -22.02
C VAL A 113 21.69 0.68 -21.38
N LYS A 114 20.38 0.44 -21.26
CA LYS A 114 19.86 -0.81 -20.70
C LYS A 114 20.27 -2.03 -21.54
N ILE A 115 20.28 -1.91 -22.86
CA ILE A 115 20.71 -2.99 -23.77
C ILE A 115 22.21 -3.24 -23.61
N SER A 116 23.04 -2.19 -23.58
CA SER A 116 24.49 -2.33 -23.44
C SER A 116 24.91 -2.89 -22.07
N HIS A 117 24.13 -2.63 -21.02
CA HIS A 117 24.37 -3.13 -19.66
C HIS A 117 23.94 -4.60 -19.46
N GLY A 118 23.22 -5.19 -20.43
CA GLY A 118 22.84 -6.61 -20.41
C GLY A 118 22.05 -7.01 -19.16
N THR A 119 22.51 -8.05 -18.47
CA THR A 119 21.90 -8.55 -17.22
C THR A 119 22.41 -7.82 -15.99
N SER A 120 23.43 -6.97 -16.13
CA SER A 120 24.02 -6.27 -15.00
C SER A 120 23.03 -5.26 -14.43
N PRO A 121 22.87 -5.21 -13.11
CA PRO A 121 21.94 -4.31 -12.50
C PRO A 121 22.29 -2.84 -12.76
N LEU A 122 21.39 -2.14 -13.46
CA LEU A 122 21.47 -0.68 -13.58
C LEU A 122 20.99 0.01 -12.29
N THR A 123 21.87 0.10 -11.29
CA THR A 123 21.57 0.80 -10.02
C THR A 123 21.37 2.31 -10.27
N TRP A 124 20.80 3.03 -9.30
CA TRP A 124 20.72 4.49 -9.35
C TRP A 124 22.09 5.15 -9.54
N GLN A 125 23.12 4.65 -8.84
CA GLN A 125 24.48 5.17 -8.93
C GLN A 125 25.04 5.05 -10.36
N VAL A 126 24.91 3.87 -10.96
CA VAL A 126 25.38 3.61 -12.33
C VAL A 126 24.59 4.44 -13.36
N PHE A 127 23.29 4.62 -13.13
CA PHE A 127 22.48 5.51 -13.97
C PHE A 127 22.99 6.97 -13.93
N LYS A 128 23.31 7.51 -12.74
CA LYS A 128 23.85 8.87 -12.59
C LYS A 128 25.18 9.06 -13.32
N GLU A 129 26.05 8.06 -13.28
CA GLU A 129 27.32 8.08 -14.02
C GLU A 129 27.06 8.16 -15.53
N HIS A 130 26.20 7.29 -16.06
CA HIS A 130 25.87 7.28 -17.48
C HIS A 130 25.22 8.58 -17.97
N ILE A 131 24.26 9.13 -17.22
CA ILE A 131 23.55 10.34 -17.66
C ILE A 131 24.45 11.58 -17.61
N ARG A 132 25.40 11.65 -16.66
CA ARG A 132 26.43 12.71 -16.61
C ARG A 132 27.37 12.64 -17.80
N SER A 133 27.80 11.44 -18.18
CA SER A 133 28.65 11.24 -19.37
C SER A 133 27.94 11.54 -20.69
N ARG A 134 26.61 11.66 -20.71
CA ARG A 134 25.84 12.02 -21.91
C ARG A 134 25.82 13.51 -22.17
N VAL A 135 25.78 14.33 -21.11
CA VAL A 135 25.60 15.79 -21.20
C VAL A 135 26.90 16.58 -21.01
N SER A 136 27.99 15.92 -20.58
CA SER A 136 29.36 16.46 -20.66
C SER A 136 29.91 16.38 -22.09
#